data_AF-A0AAW5DB52-F1
#
_entry.id   AF-A0AAW5DB52-F1
#
_cell.length_a   1.000
_cell.length_b   1.000
_cell.length_c   1.000
_cell.angle_alpha   90.00
_cell.angle_beta   90.00
_cell.angle_gamma   90.00
#
_symmetry.space_group_name_H-M   'P 1'
#
loop_
_entity.id
_entity.type
_entity.pdbx_description
1 polymer ?
#
loop_
_entity_poly.entity_id
_entity_poly.type
_entity_poly.pdbx_seq_one_letter_code
_entity_poly.pdbx_strand_id
1 'polypeptide(L)'
;MFMSRRVTQLALLGITLSLTATVANAAPYPKHVEKNLIAVCEAVKSDSRLRLHRAVKATGFKMRYIHEGLVCNGQDMLTFALTHNASKNAQLIARRINASPSVLTAKR
;
A
#
# COMPACT_ATOMS: atom_id res chain seq x y z
N MET A 1 36.55 -48.62 -32.90
CA MET A 1 35.11 -48.93 -33.05
C MET A 1 34.38 -48.39 -31.82
N PHE A 2 33.41 -47.51 -32.08
CA PHE A 2 32.31 -47.01 -31.25
C PHE A 2 32.23 -47.41 -29.77
N MET A 3 32.62 -46.53 -28.85
CA MET A 3 32.07 -46.56 -27.48
C MET A 3 32.31 -45.28 -26.66
N SER A 4 31.97 -44.07 -27.13
CA SER A 4 31.87 -42.91 -26.21
C SER A 4 31.13 -41.68 -26.78
N ARG A 5 30.05 -41.87 -27.54
CA ARG A 5 29.21 -40.75 -28.03
C ARG A 5 27.74 -40.80 -27.61
N ARG A 6 27.35 -41.79 -26.78
CA ARG A 6 25.95 -41.96 -26.34
C ARG A 6 25.66 -41.44 -24.92
N VAL A 7 26.67 -41.00 -24.17
CA VAL A 7 26.50 -40.58 -22.76
C VAL A 7 26.24 -39.07 -22.62
N THR A 8 26.43 -38.28 -23.68
CA THR A 8 26.16 -36.83 -23.70
C THR A 8 24.74 -36.45 -24.11
N GLN A 9 23.76 -37.34 -23.94
CA GLN A 9 22.35 -37.08 -24.30
C GLN A 9 21.34 -37.17 -23.15
N LEU A 10 21.78 -37.34 -21.90
CA LEU A 10 20.88 -37.48 -20.75
C LEU A 10 21.29 -36.53 -19.63
N ALA A 11 20.68 -35.34 -19.60
CA ALA A 11 20.24 -34.61 -18.40
C ALA A 11 20.01 -33.11 -18.67
N LEU A 12 19.27 -32.77 -19.73
CA LEU A 12 18.50 -31.52 -19.76
C LEU A 12 17.11 -31.82 -19.17
N LEU A 13 17.08 -32.07 -17.86
CA LEU A 13 15.83 -32.12 -17.09
C LEU A 13 15.37 -30.67 -16.92
N GLY A 14 14.47 -30.26 -17.82
CA GLY A 14 13.83 -28.95 -17.80
C GLY A 14 13.02 -28.75 -16.51
N ILE A 15 13.39 -27.74 -15.75
CA ILE A 15 12.56 -27.20 -14.67
C ILE A 15 11.66 -26.16 -15.32
N THR A 16 10.51 -26.59 -15.84
CA THR A 16 9.44 -25.68 -16.25
C THR A 16 8.70 -25.23 -14.99
N LEU A 17 9.16 -24.12 -14.41
CA LEU A 17 8.45 -23.46 -13.31
C LEU A 17 7.13 -22.89 -13.85
N SER A 18 6.07 -23.67 -13.70
CA SER A 18 4.72 -23.26 -14.08
C SER A 18 4.23 -22.22 -13.08
N LEU A 19 4.26 -20.93 -13.44
CA LEU A 19 3.58 -19.88 -12.68
C LEU A 19 2.06 -20.08 -12.79
N THR A 20 1.46 -20.78 -11.83
CA THR A 20 0.02 -20.76 -11.65
C THR A 20 -0.35 -19.40 -11.06
N ALA A 21 -0.81 -18.48 -11.91
CA ALA A 21 -1.41 -17.23 -11.45
C ALA A 21 -2.72 -17.55 -10.74
N THR A 22 -2.72 -17.52 -9.41
CA THR A 22 -3.96 -17.53 -8.64
C THR A 22 -4.69 -16.21 -8.89
N VAL A 23 -5.87 -16.29 -9.50
CA VAL A 23 -6.76 -15.14 -9.59
C VAL A 23 -7.26 -14.82 -8.19
N ALA A 24 -6.79 -13.70 -7.63
CA ALA A 24 -7.30 -13.19 -6.37
C ALA A 24 -8.73 -12.71 -6.57
N ASN A 25 -9.72 -13.55 -6.25
CA ASN A 25 -11.12 -13.16 -6.21
C ASN A 25 -11.38 -12.32 -4.96
N ALA A 26 -11.26 -11.00 -5.09
CA ALA A 26 -11.73 -10.08 -4.07
C ALA A 26 -13.25 -9.93 -4.17
N ALA A 27 -13.97 -10.17 -3.07
CA ALA A 27 -15.39 -9.86 -3.01
C ALA A 27 -15.61 -8.35 -3.28
N PRO A 28 -16.64 -7.95 -4.05
CA PRO A 28 -16.92 -6.55 -4.30
C PRO A 28 -17.24 -5.85 -2.99
N TYR A 29 -16.54 -4.75 -2.71
CA TYR A 29 -16.77 -3.93 -1.53
C TYR A 29 -17.89 -2.90 -1.78
N PRO A 30 -18.55 -2.37 -0.74
CA PRO A 30 -19.65 -1.43 -0.93
C PRO A 30 -19.19 -0.10 -1.55
N LYS A 31 -19.87 0.38 -2.60
CA LYS A 31 -19.50 1.63 -3.31
C LYS A 31 -19.45 2.89 -2.41
N HIS A 32 -20.19 2.91 -1.31
CA HIS A 32 -20.14 4.03 -0.37
C HIS A 32 -18.80 4.08 0.40
N VAL A 33 -18.18 2.93 0.64
CA VAL A 33 -16.85 2.84 1.26
C VAL A 33 -15.80 3.42 0.31
N GLU A 34 -15.91 3.14 -1.00
CA GLU A 34 -15.02 3.70 -2.03
C GLU A 34 -14.95 5.23 -1.96
N LYS A 35 -16.12 5.89 -2.02
CA LYS A 35 -16.22 7.35 -2.00
C LYS A 35 -15.61 7.95 -0.73
N ASN A 36 -15.84 7.31 0.41
CA ASN A 36 -15.29 7.77 1.68
C ASN A 36 -13.77 7.62 1.74
N LEU A 37 -13.20 6.54 1.20
CA LEU A 37 -11.76 6.32 1.15
C LEU A 37 -11.06 7.30 0.19
N ILE A 38 -11.67 7.60 -0.96
CA ILE A 38 -11.18 8.66 -1.87
C ILE A 38 -11.18 10.01 -1.13
N ALA A 39 -12.25 10.34 -0.40
CA ALA A 39 -12.33 11.56 0.39
C ALA A 39 -11.25 11.62 1.50
N VAL A 40 -10.84 10.47 2.04
CA VAL A 40 -9.69 10.41 2.97
C VAL A 40 -8.41 10.81 2.25
N CYS A 41 -8.09 10.25 1.08
CA CYS A 41 -6.89 10.63 0.34
C CYS A 41 -6.85 12.12 -0.01
N GLU A 42 -7.97 12.69 -0.45
CA GLU A 42 -8.08 14.13 -0.70
C GLU A 42 -7.87 14.96 0.58
N ALA A 43 -8.38 14.48 1.72
CA ALA A 43 -8.19 15.14 2.99
C ALA A 43 -6.75 15.01 3.52
N VAL A 44 -6.05 13.90 3.27
CA VAL A 44 -4.66 13.67 3.68
C VAL A 44 -3.76 14.77 3.12
N LYS A 45 -3.83 15.07 1.82
CA LYS A 45 -3.02 16.12 1.17
C LYS A 45 -3.44 17.57 1.46
N SER A 46 -4.54 17.79 2.19
CA SER A 46 -5.13 19.13 2.38
C SER A 46 -4.47 20.00 3.46
N ASP A 47 -3.49 19.48 4.20
CA ASP A 47 -2.92 20.07 5.43
C ASP A 47 -3.94 20.50 6.51
N SER A 48 -5.19 20.05 6.41
CA SER A 48 -6.27 20.42 7.35
C SER A 48 -6.64 19.25 8.25
N ARG A 49 -6.25 19.34 9.53
CA ARG A 49 -6.56 18.33 10.57
C ARG A 49 -8.06 18.09 10.71
N LEU A 50 -8.87 19.14 10.60
CA LEU A 50 -10.33 19.05 10.69
C LEU A 50 -10.92 18.29 9.50
N ARG A 51 -10.46 18.59 8.26
CA ARG A 51 -10.90 17.87 7.07
C ARG A 51 -10.52 16.40 7.13
N LEU A 52 -9.28 16.09 7.52
CA LEU A 52 -8.82 14.71 7.68
C LEU A 52 -9.62 13.97 8.76
N HIS A 53 -9.86 14.60 9.91
CA HIS A 53 -10.67 13.98 10.96
C HIS A 53 -12.10 13.68 10.51
N ARG A 54 -12.75 14.62 9.82
CA ARG A 54 -14.11 14.43 9.28
C ARG A 54 -14.16 13.32 8.24
N ALA A 55 -13.23 13.30 7.29
CA ALA A 55 -13.16 12.27 6.25
C ALA A 55 -12.96 10.88 6.85
N VAL A 56 -12.01 10.74 7.80
CA VAL A 56 -11.77 9.47 8.51
C VAL A 56 -13.01 9.03 9.28
N LYS A 57 -13.66 9.94 10.02
CA LYS A 57 -14.89 9.63 10.78
C LYS A 57 -16.01 9.11 9.88
N ALA A 58 -16.16 9.66 8.67
CA ALA A 58 -17.17 9.24 7.71
C ALA A 58 -16.97 7.80 7.21
N THR A 59 -15.76 7.25 7.31
CA THR A 59 -15.51 5.84 6.97
C THR A 59 -15.99 4.85 8.03
N GLY A 60 -16.19 5.29 9.27
CA GLY A 60 -16.45 4.40 10.43
C GLY A 60 -15.21 3.66 10.96
N PHE A 61 -14.06 3.76 10.30
CA PHE A 61 -12.81 3.09 10.71
C PHE A 61 -11.88 4.01 11.51
N LYS A 62 -11.03 3.40 12.34
CA LYS A 62 -9.94 4.13 13.00
C LYS A 62 -8.86 4.47 11.98
N MET A 63 -8.27 5.66 12.11
CA MET A 63 -7.19 6.15 11.22
C MET A 63 -6.04 5.14 11.04
N ARG A 64 -5.70 4.38 12.09
CA ARG A 64 -4.67 3.34 12.02
C ARG A 64 -5.01 2.24 11.00
N TYR A 65 -6.23 1.71 11.02
CA TYR A 65 -6.65 0.67 10.08
C TYR A 65 -6.75 1.20 8.65
N ILE A 66 -7.19 2.45 8.49
CA ILE A 66 -7.20 3.08 7.17
C ILE A 66 -5.76 3.21 6.66
N HIS A 67 -4.82 3.66 7.49
CA HIS A 67 -3.42 3.79 7.08
C HIS A 67 -2.77 2.46 6.69
N GLU A 68 -3.10 1.37 7.38
CA GLU A 68 -2.56 0.03 7.10
C GLU A 68 -3.04 -0.53 5.74
N GLY A 69 -4.23 -0.14 5.27
CA GLY A 69 -4.83 -0.71 4.04
C GLY A 69 -5.10 0.26 2.88
N LEU A 70 -5.13 1.57 3.12
CA LEU A 70 -5.44 2.59 2.11
C LEU A 70 -4.15 3.09 1.44
N VAL A 71 -4.14 2.97 0.11
CA VAL A 71 -3.08 3.51 -0.74
C VAL A 71 -3.64 4.71 -1.53
N CYS A 72 -3.03 5.87 -1.35
CA CYS A 72 -3.34 7.10 -2.05
C CYS A 72 -2.31 7.32 -3.16
N ASN A 73 -2.71 7.19 -4.44
CA ASN A 73 -1.83 7.34 -5.60
C ASN A 73 -0.51 6.55 -5.48
N GLY A 74 -0.59 5.30 -5.01
CA GLY A 74 0.58 4.44 -4.82
C GLY A 74 1.38 4.65 -3.53
N GLN A 75 0.96 5.56 -2.65
CA GLN A 75 1.64 5.87 -1.38
C GLN A 75 0.72 5.60 -0.19
N ASP A 76 1.28 5.17 0.95
CA ASP A 76 0.54 5.14 2.21
C ASP A 76 0.15 6.57 2.65
N MET A 77 -0.81 6.69 3.57
CA MET A 77 -1.32 8.01 3.98
C MET A 77 -0.24 8.94 4.56
N LEU A 78 0.76 8.42 5.27
CA LEU A 78 1.81 9.26 5.88
C LEU A 78 2.75 9.77 4.81
N THR A 79 3.26 8.89 3.95
CA THR A 79 4.11 9.26 2.81
C THR A 79 3.39 10.24 1.90
N PHE A 80 2.12 9.99 1.58
CA PHE A 80 1.31 10.87 0.74
C PHE A 80 1.12 12.27 1.37
N ALA A 81 0.89 12.36 2.68
CA ALA A 81 0.84 13.66 3.36
C ALA A 81 2.17 14.41 3.24
N LEU A 82 3.28 13.70 3.45
CA LEU A 82 4.62 14.26 3.41
C LEU A 82 5.00 14.75 2.01
N THR A 83 4.71 13.98 0.96
CA THR A 83 5.00 14.34 -0.45
C THR A 83 4.16 15.51 -0.96
N HIS A 84 3.00 15.75 -0.36
CA HIS A 84 2.10 16.86 -0.69
C HIS A 84 2.19 18.07 0.27
N ASN A 85 3.28 18.22 1.03
CA ASN A 85 3.49 19.33 1.98
C ASN A 85 2.41 19.46 3.07
N ALA A 86 1.67 18.40 3.37
CA ALA A 86 0.60 18.38 4.38
C ALA A 86 1.15 18.05 5.78
N SER A 87 2.08 18.87 6.27
CA SER A 87 2.81 18.64 7.52
C SER A 87 1.93 18.43 8.75
N LYS A 88 0.83 19.18 8.91
CA LYS A 88 -0.10 19.04 10.05
C LYS A 88 -0.80 17.68 10.02
N ASN A 89 -1.15 17.23 8.82
CA ASN A 89 -1.77 15.93 8.61
C ASN A 89 -0.76 14.80 8.78
N ALA A 90 0.45 14.93 8.26
CA ALA A 90 1.53 13.98 8.48
C ALA A 90 1.80 13.77 9.98
N GLN A 91 1.92 14.84 10.76
CA GLN A 91 2.07 14.76 12.21
C GLN A 91 0.85 14.12 12.92
N LEU A 92 -0.36 14.42 12.45
CA LEU A 92 -1.57 13.80 13.00
C LEU A 92 -1.61 12.29 12.70
N ILE A 93 -1.30 11.89 11.48
CA ILE A 93 -1.26 10.48 11.05
C ILE A 93 -0.18 9.75 11.84
N ALA A 94 1.05 10.25 11.86
CA ALA A 94 2.17 9.67 12.61
C ALA A 94 1.82 9.41 14.08
N ARG A 95 1.17 10.37 14.76
CA ARG A 95 0.68 10.19 16.14
C ARG A 95 -0.39 9.11 16.27
N ARG A 96 -1.28 8.95 15.29
CA ARG A 96 -2.37 7.96 15.35
C ARG A 96 -1.93 6.54 15.02
N ILE A 97 -0.82 6.40 14.31
CA ILE A 97 -0.22 5.11 13.96
C ILE A 97 0.98 4.75 14.86
N ASN A 98 1.33 5.61 15.82
CA ASN A 98 2.52 5.49 16.67
C ASN A 98 3.82 5.37 15.87
N ALA A 99 3.97 6.15 14.80
CA ALA A 99 5.20 6.18 14.02
C ALA A 99 6.36 6.78 14.83
N SER A 100 7.57 6.29 14.57
CA SER A 100 8.79 6.85 15.15
C SER A 100 8.93 8.34 14.79
N PRO A 101 9.33 9.21 15.73
CA PRO A 101 9.61 10.63 15.44
C PRO A 101 10.58 10.85 14.27
N SER A 102 11.51 9.91 14.04
CA SER A 102 12.48 9.98 12.94
C SER A 102 11.85 9.97 11.55
N VAL A 103 10.67 9.39 11.38
CA VAL A 103 9.96 9.32 10.09
C VAL A 103 9.54 10.72 9.61
N LEU A 104 9.27 11.63 10.54
CA LEU A 104 8.89 13.01 10.22
C LEU A 104 10.10 13.90 9.88
N THR A 105 11.29 13.53 10.34
CA THR A 105 12.52 14.30 10.13
C THR A 105 13.33 13.84 8.91
N ALA A 106 13.09 12.63 8.41
CA ALA A 106 13.84 12.04 7.30
C ALA A 106 13.59 12.69 5.91
N LYS A 107 12.59 13.58 5.79
CA LYS A 107 12.26 14.29 4.53
C LYS A 107 12.80 15.73 4.49
N ARG A 108 13.79 16.07 5.32
CA ARG A 108 14.50 17.35 5.23
C ARG A 108 15.74 17.24 4.37
#